data_AF-A0A959TRR3-F1
#
_entry.id   AF-A0A959TRR3-F1
#
_cell.length_a   1.000
_cell.length_b   1.000
_cell.length_c   1.000
_cell.angle_alpha   90.00
_cell.angle_beta   90.00
_cell.angle_gamma   90.00
#
_symmetry.space_group_name_H-M   'P 1'
#
loop_
_entity.id
_entity.type
_entity.pdbx_description
1 polymer ?
#
loop_
_entity_poly.entity_id
_entity_poly.type
_entity_poly.pdbx_seq_one_letter_code
_entity_poly.pdbx_strand_id
1 'polypeptide(L)'
;MDLEFDKRWRDLLKDLSLRFETPLDLNSVVFLVGVQELGQDARVFRKDEKMDLMHIGTCVLLRPFGYYRDRGRDTDGWPHFDKLRELPPLTPKEQERMMKEAVLEYFGR
;
A
#
# COMPACT_ATOMS: atom_id res chain seq x y z
N MET A 1 -18.21 -10.30 13.10
CA MET A 1 -16.99 -10.63 12.32
C MET A 1 -17.41 -10.58 10.87
N ASP A 2 -16.78 -9.74 10.07
CA ASP A 2 -17.12 -9.56 8.66
C ASP A 2 -16.45 -10.69 7.87
N LEU A 3 -17.12 -11.85 7.87
CA LEU A 3 -16.57 -13.11 7.34
C LEU A 3 -16.20 -13.01 5.87
N GLU A 4 -16.90 -12.17 5.11
CA GLU A 4 -16.62 -11.94 3.69
C GLU A 4 -15.33 -11.14 3.51
N PHE A 5 -15.16 -10.05 4.27
CA PHE A 5 -13.93 -9.28 4.26
C PHE A 5 -12.71 -10.14 4.62
N ASP A 6 -12.80 -10.89 5.72
CA ASP A 6 -11.69 -11.74 6.19
C ASP A 6 -11.38 -12.87 5.19
N LYS A 7 -12.37 -13.31 4.41
CA LYS A 7 -12.14 -14.25 3.31
C LYS A 7 -11.40 -13.57 2.16
N ARG A 8 -11.88 -12.43 1.65
CA ARG A 8 -11.24 -11.68 0.56
C ARG A 8 -9.79 -11.33 0.88
N TRP A 9 -9.53 -10.87 2.11
CA TRP A 9 -8.18 -10.57 2.58
C TRP A 9 -7.26 -11.80 2.58
N ARG A 10 -7.75 -12.93 3.09
CA ARG A 10 -6.97 -14.18 3.11
C ARG A 10 -6.70 -14.72 1.71
N ASP A 11 -7.68 -14.65 0.82
CA ASP A 11 -7.54 -15.11 -0.56
C ASP A 11 -6.50 -14.26 -1.29
N LEU A 12 -6.57 -12.92 -1.17
CA LEU A 12 -5.57 -12.02 -1.74
C LEU A 12 -4.16 -12.29 -1.19
N LEU A 13 -4.01 -12.42 0.14
CA LEU A 13 -2.71 -12.72 0.74
C LEU A 13 -2.16 -14.05 0.26
N LYS A 14 -3.01 -15.06 0.11
CA LYS A 14 -2.62 -16.38 -0.39
C LYS A 14 -2.13 -16.29 -1.83
N ASP A 15 -2.84 -15.58 -2.70
CA ASP A 15 -2.49 -15.42 -4.11
C ASP A 15 -1.18 -14.66 -4.27
N LEU A 16 -1.01 -13.56 -3.55
CA LEU A 16 0.25 -12.79 -3.56
C LEU A 16 1.40 -13.62 -2.98
N SER A 17 1.19 -14.33 -1.88
CA SER A 17 2.23 -15.17 -1.26
C SER A 17 2.66 -16.31 -2.18
N LEU A 18 1.73 -16.90 -2.94
CA LEU A 18 2.04 -17.91 -3.95
C LEU A 18 2.84 -17.31 -5.11
N ARG A 19 2.48 -16.11 -5.57
CA ARG A 19 3.15 -15.42 -6.68
C ARG A 19 4.60 -15.02 -6.35
N PHE A 20 4.86 -14.60 -5.12
CA PHE A 20 6.18 -14.17 -4.66
C PHE A 20 6.93 -15.26 -3.90
N GLU A 21 6.39 -16.48 -3.84
CA GLU A 21 6.95 -17.65 -3.15
C GLU A 21 7.39 -17.36 -1.70
N THR A 22 6.69 -16.44 -1.02
CA THR A 22 7.04 -15.95 0.31
C THR A 22 5.78 -15.57 1.08
N PRO A 23 5.69 -15.82 2.40
CA PRO A 23 4.54 -15.39 3.19
C PRO A 23 4.50 -13.86 3.28
N LEU A 24 3.43 -13.26 2.77
CA LEU A 24 3.21 -11.82 2.80
C LEU A 24 2.24 -11.43 3.91
N ASP A 25 2.51 -10.29 4.53
CA ASP A 25 1.64 -9.60 5.47
C ASP A 25 1.21 -8.23 4.91
N LEU A 26 0.39 -7.50 5.67
CA LEU A 26 -0.08 -6.17 5.24
C LEU A 26 1.09 -5.25 4.86
N ASN A 27 2.14 -5.19 5.67
CA ASN A 27 3.29 -4.31 5.40
C ASN A 27 4.01 -4.71 4.11
N SER A 28 4.19 -6.01 3.88
CA SER A 28 4.80 -6.53 2.65
C SER A 28 3.95 -6.15 1.42
N VAL A 29 2.63 -6.21 1.53
CA VAL A 29 1.74 -5.80 0.43
C VAL A 29 1.81 -4.30 0.18
N VAL A 30 1.79 -3.46 1.22
CA VAL A 30 1.96 -2.00 1.08
C VAL A 30 3.31 -1.67 0.42
N PHE A 31 4.38 -2.36 0.81
CA PHE A 31 5.69 -2.22 0.18
C PHE A 31 5.65 -2.60 -1.31
N LEU A 32 5.02 -3.72 -1.67
CA LEU A 32 4.88 -4.16 -3.05
C LEU A 32 4.10 -3.16 -3.90
N VAL A 33 3.04 -2.57 -3.35
CA VAL A 33 2.30 -1.47 -4.01
C VAL A 33 3.23 -0.28 -4.25
N GLY A 34 4.02 0.11 -3.24
CA GLY A 34 5.00 1.19 -3.39
C GLY A 34 6.03 0.91 -4.50
N VAL A 35 6.56 -0.31 -4.57
CA VAL A 35 7.50 -0.73 -5.62
C VAL A 35 6.85 -0.70 -7.00
N GLN A 36 5.62 -1.20 -7.12
CA GLN A 36 4.87 -1.19 -8.37
C GLN A 36 4.65 0.23 -8.88
N GLU A 37 4.28 1.16 -7.99
CA GLU A 37 3.99 2.55 -8.32
C GLU A 37 5.26 3.36 -8.62
N LEU A 38 6.38 3.03 -7.99
CA LEU A 38 7.68 3.57 -8.38
C LEU A 38 7.99 3.25 -9.85
N GLY A 39 7.56 2.09 -10.36
CA GLY A 39 7.67 1.74 -11.78
C GLY A 39 9.11 1.56 -12.27
N GLN A 40 10.06 1.39 -11.35
CA GLN A 40 11.46 1.06 -11.65
C GLN A 40 11.67 -0.46 -11.55
N ASP A 41 12.65 -0.98 -12.29
CA ASP A 41 13.03 -2.39 -12.21
C ASP A 41 13.34 -2.80 -10.76
N ALA A 42 13.04 -4.07 -10.44
CA ALA A 42 13.30 -4.63 -9.12
C ALA A 42 14.80 -4.55 -8.81
N ARG A 43 15.16 -3.67 -7.88
CA ARG A 43 16.53 -3.50 -7.37
C ARG A 43 16.56 -3.62 -5.86
N VAL A 44 17.76 -3.80 -5.31
CA VAL A 44 17.94 -3.80 -3.85
C VAL A 44 17.82 -2.38 -3.33
N PHE A 45 16.71 -2.09 -2.66
CA PHE A 45 16.47 -0.80 -2.00
C PHE A 45 17.21 -0.71 -0.66
N ARG A 46 17.79 0.47 -0.40
CA ARG A 46 18.38 0.83 0.90
C ARG A 46 17.29 0.95 1.96
N LYS A 47 17.70 0.99 3.24
CA LYS A 47 16.75 1.08 4.36
C LYS A 47 15.84 2.31 4.25
N ASP A 48 16.39 3.45 3.85
CA ASP A 48 15.64 4.70 3.72
C ASP A 48 14.67 4.65 2.54
N GLU A 49 15.13 4.17 1.38
CA GLU A 49 14.29 3.93 0.21
C GLU A 49 13.11 2.98 0.51
N LYS A 50 13.31 1.99 1.39
CA LYS A 50 12.20 1.11 1.84
C LYS A 50 11.15 1.88 2.63
N MET A 51 11.55 2.84 3.47
CA MET A 51 10.60 3.69 4.19
C MET A 51 9.86 4.61 3.22
N ASP A 52 10.54 5.14 2.22
CA ASP A 52 9.92 5.98 1.18
C ASP A 52 8.90 5.16 0.35
N LEU A 53 9.24 3.93 -0.01
CA LEU A 53 8.32 3.00 -0.69
C LEU A 53 7.08 2.67 0.15
N MET A 54 7.23 2.49 1.47
CA MET A 54 6.10 2.31 2.38
C MET A 54 5.20 3.56 2.39
N HIS A 55 5.80 4.75 2.35
CA HIS A 55 5.05 6.00 2.28
C HIS A 55 4.28 6.11 0.95
N ILE A 56 4.94 5.86 -0.18
CA ILE A 56 4.32 5.84 -1.51
C ILE A 56 3.16 4.85 -1.55
N GLY A 57 3.38 3.61 -1.10
CA GLY A 57 2.34 2.59 -1.06
C GLY A 57 1.13 3.05 -0.25
N THR A 58 1.37 3.64 0.92
CA THR A 58 0.30 4.21 1.75
C THR A 58 -0.44 5.36 1.05
N CYS A 59 0.28 6.30 0.43
CA CYS A 59 -0.32 7.41 -0.29
C CYS A 59 -1.19 6.94 -1.46
N VAL A 60 -0.71 5.96 -2.22
CA VAL A 60 -1.43 5.36 -3.35
C VAL A 60 -2.72 4.68 -2.87
N LEU A 61 -2.62 3.87 -1.83
CA LEU A 61 -3.75 3.15 -1.23
C LEU A 61 -4.81 4.11 -0.68
N LEU A 62 -4.39 5.24 -0.09
CA LEU A 62 -5.28 6.20 0.55
C LEU A 62 -5.74 7.34 -0.37
N ARG A 63 -5.19 7.44 -1.59
CA ARG A 63 -5.61 8.42 -2.60
C ARG A 63 -7.09 8.29 -3.00
N PRO A 64 -7.65 7.08 -3.26
CA PRO A 64 -9.09 6.93 -3.54
C PRO A 64 -10.00 7.42 -2.41
N PHE A 65 -9.50 7.40 -1.18
CA PHE A 65 -10.22 7.87 0.02
C PHE A 65 -10.11 9.39 0.22
N GLY A 66 -9.38 10.10 -0.65
CA GLY A 66 -9.26 11.56 -0.63
C GLY A 66 -8.27 12.11 0.40
N TYR A 67 -7.37 11.28 0.92
CA TYR A 67 -6.29 11.72 1.83
C TYR A 67 -5.09 12.31 1.12
N TYR A 68 -4.79 11.79 -0.06
CA TYR A 68 -3.63 12.17 -0.86
C TYR A 68 -4.03 12.46 -2.30
N ARG A 69 -3.25 13.31 -2.97
CA ARG A 69 -3.36 13.59 -4.41
C ARG A 69 -2.00 13.45 -5.06
N ASP A 70 -1.97 12.89 -6.26
CA ASP A 70 -0.76 12.82 -7.07
C ASP A 70 -0.25 14.23 -7.40
N ARG A 71 1.04 14.47 -7.16
CA ARG A 71 1.73 15.73 -7.45
C ARG A 71 2.66 15.62 -8.67
N GLY A 72 2.89 14.41 -9.18
CA GLY A 72 3.90 14.09 -10.19
C GLY A 72 5.12 13.39 -9.59
N ARG A 73 6.18 13.29 -10.40
CA ARG A 73 7.44 12.63 -10.04
C ARG A 73 8.58 13.64 -9.95
N ASP A 74 9.57 13.37 -9.11
CA ASP A 74 10.80 14.17 -9.06
C ASP A 74 11.82 13.78 -10.15
N THR A 75 13.00 14.39 -10.08
CA THR A 75 14.12 14.16 -11.01
C THR A 75 14.65 12.72 -10.99
N ASP A 76 14.47 12.02 -9.88
CA ASP A 76 14.90 10.64 -9.68
C ASP A 76 13.75 9.64 -10.02
N GLY A 77 12.60 10.16 -10.45
CA GLY A 77 11.44 9.39 -10.87
C GLY A 77 10.52 8.94 -9.74
N TRP A 78 10.74 9.42 -8.51
CA TRP A 78 9.94 9.04 -7.35
C TRP A 78 8.60 9.79 -7.36
N PRO A 79 7.46 9.10 -7.17
CA PRO A 79 6.16 9.75 -7.10
C PRO A 79 5.99 10.54 -5.80
N HIS A 80 5.47 11.76 -5.94
CA HIS A 80 5.17 12.67 -4.83
C HIS A 80 3.67 12.86 -4.69
N PHE A 81 3.22 13.05 -3.44
CA PHE A 81 1.81 13.21 -3.13
C PHE A 81 1.59 14.43 -2.23
N ASP A 82 0.55 15.21 -2.56
CA ASP A 82 0.04 16.26 -1.67
C ASP A 82 -0.91 15.63 -0.64
N LYS A 83 -0.68 15.90 0.65
CA LYS A 83 -1.64 15.58 1.72
C LYS A 83 -2.82 16.56 1.62
N LEU A 84 -4.01 16.05 1.31
CA LEU A 84 -5.24 16.86 1.19
C LEU A 84 -5.95 17.07 2.53
N ARG A 85 -5.92 16.06 3.41
CA ARG A 85 -6.54 16.10 4.73
C ARG A 85 -5.78 15.23 5.72
N GLU A 86 -6.01 15.47 6.99
CA GLU A 86 -5.45 14.63 8.05
C GLU A 86 -6.25 13.35 8.19
N LEU A 87 -5.54 12.26 8.50
CA LEU A 87 -6.19 11.04 8.93
C LEU A 87 -6.89 11.31 10.27
N PRO A 88 -8.12 10.82 10.47
CA PRO A 88 -8.76 10.90 11.78
C PRO A 88 -7.89 10.19 12.83
N PRO A 89 -8.07 10.48 14.13
CA PRO A 89 -7.43 9.71 15.18
C PRO A 89 -7.97 8.26 15.12
N LEU A 90 -7.10 7.32 14.74
CA LEU A 90 -7.42 5.91 14.59
C LEU A 90 -6.61 5.09 15.59
N THR A 91 -7.24 4.09 16.19
CA THR A 91 -6.54 3.05 16.94
C THR A 91 -5.72 2.16 16.00
N PRO A 92 -4.69 1.44 16.48
CA PRO A 92 -3.90 0.54 15.64
C PRO A 92 -4.74 -0.49 14.86
N LYS A 93 -5.83 -0.97 15.48
CA LYS A 93 -6.76 -1.92 14.86
C LYS A 93 -7.57 -1.28 13.73
N GLU A 94 -7.99 -0.03 13.90
CA GLU A 94 -8.71 0.71 12.86
C GLU A 94 -7.78 1.10 11.70
N GLN A 95 -6.54 1.49 12.00
CA GLN A 95 -5.52 1.71 10.97
C GLN A 95 -5.28 0.44 10.14
N GLU A 96 -5.11 -0.72 10.80
CA GLU A 96 -4.93 -1.99 10.10
C GLU A 96 -6.14 -2.33 9.23
N ARG A 97 -7.38 -2.15 9.74
CA ARG A 97 -8.61 -2.41 8.99
C ARG A 97 -8.70 -1.51 7.76
N MET A 98 -8.47 -0.21 7.92
CA MET A 98 -8.49 0.77 6.85
C MET A 98 -7.46 0.45 5.75
N MET A 99 -6.24 0.07 6.15
CA MET A 99 -5.20 -0.29 5.20
C MET A 99 -5.54 -1.59 4.45
N LYS A 100 -6.07 -2.62 5.12
CA LYS A 100 -6.53 -3.84 4.47
C LYS A 100 -7.65 -3.58 3.46
N GLU A 101 -8.59 -2.71 3.81
CA GLU A 101 -9.68 -2.29 2.93
C GLU A 101 -9.13 -1.56 1.70
N ALA A 102 -8.22 -0.60 1.90
CA ALA A 102 -7.58 0.11 0.79
C ALA A 102 -6.79 -0.83 -0.14
N VAL A 103 -6.10 -1.83 0.41
CA VAL A 103 -5.40 -2.85 -0.38
C VAL A 103 -6.40 -3.71 -1.18
N LEU A 104 -7.48 -4.16 -0.57
CA LEU A 104 -8.52 -4.93 -1.29
C LEU A 104 -9.15 -4.12 -2.42
N GLU A 105 -9.35 -2.82 -2.23
CA GLU A 105 -9.84 -1.91 -3.28
C GLU A 105 -8.80 -1.69 -4.40
N TYR A 106 -7.51 -1.65 -4.06
CA TYR A 106 -6.43 -1.53 -5.04
C TYR A 106 -6.31 -2.77 -5.95
N PHE A 107 -6.39 -3.98 -5.38
CA PHE A 107 -6.31 -5.24 -6.13
C PHE A 107 -7.65 -5.74 -6.69
N GLY A 108 -8.77 -5.16 -6.26
CA GLY A 108 -10.11 -5.47 -6.76
C GLY A 108 -10.49 -4.71 -8.02
N ARG A 109 -9.65 -3.77 -8.48
CA ARG A 109 -9.75 -3.07 -9.76
C ARG A 109 -9.10 -3.88 -10.87
#